data_AF-A0A0L0FJ93-F1
#
_entry.id   AF-A0A0L0FJ93-F1
#
_cell.length_a   1.000
_cell.length_b   1.000
_cell.length_c   1.000
_cell.angle_alpha   90.00
_cell.angle_beta   90.00
_cell.angle_gamma   90.00
#
_symmetry.space_group_name_H-M   'P 1'
#
loop_
_entity.id
_entity.type
_entity.pdbx_description
1 polymer ?
#
loop_
_entity_poly.entity_id
_entity_poly.type
_entity_poly.pdbx_seq_one_letter_code
_entity_poly.pdbx_strand_id
1 'polypeptide(L)'
;MQIWYRAVQSYDYEASISSFLGSFSFMGMLPVIPSPAGLWRMSDCGGAPMDHYINDINNISAEDGLIKGNLLLAEDRILSYTVCLMTGKYTRWVPMAVFYTEAETDIKSFITQRRWWINGTIACYLFLLFTSP
;
A
#
# COMPACT_ATOMS: atom_id res chain seq x y z
N MET A 1 -13.10 -25.75 -6.30
CA MET A 1 -12.61 -24.49 -6.91
C MET A 1 -12.22 -23.44 -5.88
N GLN A 2 -13.04 -23.16 -4.86
CA GLN A 2 -12.71 -22.19 -3.80
C GLN A 2 -11.38 -22.46 -3.08
N ILE A 3 -11.04 -23.73 -2.83
CA ILE A 3 -9.77 -24.12 -2.22
C ILE A 3 -8.55 -23.70 -3.05
N TRP A 4 -8.68 -23.70 -4.38
CA TRP A 4 -7.60 -23.30 -5.29
C TRP A 4 -7.34 -21.80 -5.20
N TYR A 5 -8.38 -20.96 -5.19
CA TYR A 5 -8.23 -19.52 -5.01
C TYR A 5 -7.56 -19.16 -3.69
N ARG A 6 -7.90 -19.88 -2.60
CA ARG A 6 -7.25 -19.69 -1.31
C ARG A 6 -5.77 -20.06 -1.36
N ALA A 7 -5.43 -21.20 -1.97
CA ALA A 7 -4.05 -21.66 -2.08
C ALA A 7 -3.18 -20.70 -2.91
N VAL A 8 -3.69 -20.22 -4.05
CA VAL A 8 -2.98 -19.24 -4.90
C VAL A 8 -2.73 -17.94 -4.15
N GLN A 9 -3.73 -17.42 -3.43
CA GLN A 9 -3.58 -16.20 -2.64
C GLN A 9 -2.61 -16.37 -1.48
N SER A 10 -2.65 -17.52 -0.78
CA SER A 10 -1.68 -17.85 0.28
C SER A 10 -0.26 -17.82 -0.27
N TYR A 11 -0.03 -18.48 -1.41
CA TYR A 11 1.26 -18.47 -2.08
C TYR A 11 1.71 -17.05 -2.45
N ASP A 12 0.81 -16.23 -3.02
CA ASP A 12 1.15 -14.86 -3.43
C ASP A 12 1.59 -13.99 -2.22
N TYR A 13 0.89 -14.10 -1.09
CA TYR A 13 1.28 -13.43 0.15
C TYR A 13 2.60 -13.95 0.72
N GLU A 14 2.76 -15.27 0.85
CA GLU A 14 3.98 -15.88 1.39
C GLU A 14 5.21 -15.58 0.53
N ALA A 15 5.06 -15.64 -0.79
CA ALA A 15 6.11 -15.30 -1.74
C ALA A 15 6.50 -13.82 -1.61
N SER A 16 5.52 -12.92 -1.52
CA SER A 16 5.75 -11.48 -1.33
C SER A 16 6.49 -11.17 -0.03
N ILE A 17 6.04 -11.77 1.08
CA ILE A 17 6.67 -11.62 2.40
C ILE A 17 8.12 -12.09 2.35
N SER A 18 8.36 -13.27 1.77
CA SER A 18 9.69 -13.90 1.73
C SER A 18 10.65 -13.21 0.77
N SER A 19 10.14 -12.65 -0.33
CA SER A 19 10.99 -12.10 -1.40
C SER A 19 11.46 -10.68 -1.12
N PHE A 20 10.60 -9.81 -0.57
CA PHE A 20 10.92 -8.37 -0.49
C PHE A 20 10.48 -7.66 0.79
N LEU A 21 9.52 -8.18 1.55
CA LEU A 21 8.99 -7.46 2.72
C LEU A 21 10.06 -7.26 3.80
N GLY A 22 10.93 -8.25 4.02
CA GLY A 22 12.08 -8.14 4.90
C GLY A 22 13.04 -7.02 4.50
N SER A 23 13.33 -6.89 3.21
CA SER A 23 14.20 -5.84 2.66
C SER A 23 13.61 -4.44 2.85
N PHE A 24 12.33 -4.25 2.53
CA PHE A 24 11.66 -2.96 2.75
C PHE A 24 11.60 -2.58 4.24
N SER A 25 11.32 -3.56 5.10
CA SER A 25 11.32 -3.36 6.54
C SER A 25 12.71 -3.04 7.09
N PHE A 26 13.78 -3.57 6.50
CA PHE A 26 15.16 -3.26 6.86
C PHE A 26 15.56 -1.84 6.44
N MET A 27 15.18 -1.44 5.22
CA MET A 27 15.35 -0.07 4.73
C MET A 27 14.50 0.96 5.50
N GLY A 28 13.52 0.50 6.28
CA GLY A 28 12.67 1.34 7.12
C GLY A 28 11.53 2.02 6.36
N MET A 29 11.19 1.53 5.17
CA MET A 29 10.12 2.07 4.35
C MET A 29 9.36 0.94 3.67
N LEU A 30 8.26 0.53 4.29
CA LEU A 30 7.30 -0.38 3.69
C LEU A 30 6.59 0.31 2.51
N PRO A 31 6.44 -0.36 1.36
CA PRO A 31 5.81 0.23 0.19
C PRO A 31 4.30 0.41 0.35
N VAL A 32 3.71 -0.31 1.31
CA VAL A 32 2.32 -0.19 1.69
C VAL A 32 2.19 -0.68 3.13
N ILE A 33 1.41 0.05 3.92
CA ILE A 33 0.87 -0.46 5.17
C ILE A 33 -0.63 -0.64 4.93
N PRO A 34 -1.12 -1.88 4.78
CA PRO A 34 -2.51 -2.12 4.44
C PRO A 34 -3.42 -1.60 5.54
N SER A 35 -4.41 -0.79 5.19
CA SER A 35 -5.33 -0.14 6.13
C SER A 35 -5.88 -1.05 7.25
N PRO A 36 -6.35 -2.29 7.01
CA PRO A 36 -6.92 -3.12 8.08
C PRO A 36 -5.89 -3.78 9.00
N ALA A 37 -4.62 -3.87 8.59
CA ALA A 37 -3.54 -4.48 9.38
C ALA A 37 -2.41 -3.49 9.72
N GLY A 38 -2.66 -2.20 9.50
CA GLY A 38 -1.73 -1.11 9.75
C GLY A 38 -1.94 -0.45 11.11
N LEU A 39 -0.85 -0.05 11.75
CA LEU A 39 -0.89 0.76 12.96
C LEU A 39 0.01 1.97 12.80
N TRP A 40 -0.57 3.15 13.05
CA TRP A 40 0.12 4.43 12.95
C TRP A 40 0.22 5.10 14.32
N ARG A 41 1.37 5.70 14.62
CA ARG A 41 1.52 6.54 15.79
C ARG A 41 1.12 7.97 15.44
N MET A 42 0.03 8.47 16.02
CA MET A 42 -0.48 9.82 15.72
C MET A 42 0.52 10.94 16.03
N SER A 43 1.44 10.75 16.98
CA SER A 43 2.51 11.73 17.23
C SER A 43 3.55 11.81 16.10
N ASP A 44 3.66 10.77 15.28
CA ASP A 44 4.60 10.70 14.16
C ASP A 44 3.92 11.01 12.83
N CYS A 45 2.70 10.51 12.59
CA CYS A 45 2.00 10.73 11.32
C CYS A 45 1.05 11.93 11.31
N GLY A 46 0.66 12.45 12.47
CA GLY A 46 -0.25 13.59 12.59
C GLY A 46 0.39 14.92 12.17
N GLY A 47 -0.46 15.93 11.92
CA GLY A 47 -0.02 17.25 11.44
C GLY A 47 0.37 17.19 9.97
N ALA A 48 1.51 17.78 9.61
CA ALA A 48 1.92 17.99 8.23
C ALA A 48 1.86 16.74 7.31
N PRO A 49 2.30 15.53 7.73
CA PRO A 49 2.20 14.34 6.87
C PRO A 49 0.75 13.93 6.60
N MET A 50 -0.11 13.96 7.64
CA MET A 50 -1.53 13.66 7.49
C MET A 50 -2.24 14.72 6.65
N ASP A 51 -1.92 16.00 6.85
CA ASP A 51 -2.50 17.09 6.08
C ASP A 51 -2.11 16.98 4.59
N HIS A 52 -0.84 16.65 4.30
CA HIS A 52 -0.38 16.41 2.94
C HIS A 52 -1.10 15.22 2.30
N TYR A 53 -1.19 14.09 3.01
CA TYR A 53 -1.94 12.91 2.56
C TYR A 53 -3.40 13.22 2.23
N ILE A 54 -4.11 13.91 3.14
CA ILE A 54 -5.53 14.28 2.94
C ILE A 54 -5.67 15.24 1.77
N ASN A 55 -4.80 16.24 1.66
CA ASN A 55 -4.84 17.22 0.58
C ASN A 55 -4.55 16.55 -0.78
N ASP A 56 -3.55 15.69 -0.85
CA ASP A 56 -3.20 14.97 -2.08
C ASP A 56 -4.36 14.12 -2.57
N ILE A 57 -5.01 13.35 -1.68
CA ILE A 57 -6.20 12.57 -2.04
C ILE A 57 -7.33 13.47 -2.54
N ASN A 58 -7.64 14.53 -1.80
CA ASN A 58 -8.77 15.41 -2.11
C ASN A 58 -8.56 16.20 -3.41
N ASN A 59 -7.30 16.41 -3.81
CA ASN A 59 -6.95 17.14 -5.02
C ASN A 59 -6.85 16.24 -6.26
N ILE A 60 -6.96 14.90 -6.12
CA ILE A 60 -7.01 14.01 -7.28
C ILE A 60 -8.39 14.12 -7.93
N SER A 61 -8.41 14.65 -9.15
CA SER A 61 -9.58 14.77 -10.01
C SER A 61 -9.64 13.63 -11.05
N ALA A 62 -10.80 13.42 -11.66
CA ALA A 62 -10.95 12.50 -12.79
C ALA A 62 -10.13 12.94 -14.02
N GLU A 63 -9.77 14.22 -14.12
CA GLU A 63 -9.02 14.79 -15.24
C GLU A 63 -7.50 14.59 -15.12
N ASP A 64 -7.02 14.15 -13.95
CA ASP A 64 -5.60 14.04 -13.63
C ASP A 64 -4.87 12.84 -14.27
N GLY A 65 -5.58 12.10 -15.13
CA GLY A 65 -5.04 10.98 -15.90
C GLY A 65 -4.82 9.71 -15.07
N LEU A 66 -4.21 8.72 -15.72
CA LEU A 66 -4.17 7.34 -15.20
C LEU A 66 -3.30 7.18 -13.95
N ILE A 67 -2.21 7.93 -13.81
CA ILE A 67 -1.30 7.76 -12.67
C ILE A 67 -2.00 8.19 -11.38
N LYS A 68 -2.45 9.45 -11.31
CA LYS A 68 -3.17 9.98 -10.15
C LYS A 68 -4.49 9.25 -9.89
N GLY A 69 -5.22 8.85 -10.93
CA GLY A 69 -6.42 8.01 -10.76
C GLY A 69 -6.13 6.66 -10.08
N ASN A 70 -4.99 6.01 -10.39
CA ASN A 70 -4.58 4.78 -9.71
C ASN A 70 -3.97 5.05 -8.31
N LEU A 71 -3.43 6.24 -8.04
CA LEU A 71 -3.01 6.63 -6.69
C LEU A 71 -4.18 6.70 -5.73
N LEU A 72 -5.34 7.21 -6.18
CA LEU A 72 -6.55 7.26 -5.36
C LEU A 72 -7.02 5.85 -4.94
N LEU A 73 -6.77 4.83 -5.78
CA LEU A 73 -7.10 3.43 -5.49
C LEU A 73 -6.06 2.73 -4.59
N ALA A 74 -4.92 3.38 -4.35
CA ALA A 74 -3.81 2.86 -3.57
C ALA A 74 -3.31 3.94 -2.59
N GLU A 75 -4.27 4.61 -1.96
CA GLU A 75 -4.07 5.79 -1.14
C GLU A 75 -3.23 5.46 0.12
N ASP A 76 -3.39 4.25 0.66
CA ASP A 76 -2.62 3.72 1.78
C ASP A 76 -1.09 3.75 1.54
N ARG A 77 -0.67 3.64 0.28
CA ARG A 77 0.73 3.77 -0.13
C ARG A 77 1.23 5.19 0.01
N ILE A 78 0.43 6.17 -0.37
CA ILE A 78 0.78 7.60 -0.29
C ILE A 78 1.15 7.92 1.15
N LEU A 79 0.28 7.58 2.10
CA LEU A 79 0.54 7.80 3.53
C LEU A 79 1.83 7.10 3.98
N SER A 80 2.08 5.88 3.51
CA SER A 80 3.28 5.11 3.85
C SER A 80 4.58 5.83 3.49
N TYR A 81 4.62 6.45 2.31
CA TYR A 81 5.77 7.19 1.86
C TYR A 81 5.85 8.58 2.49
N THR A 82 4.75 9.31 2.51
CA THR A 82 4.68 10.67 3.06
C THR A 82 5.17 10.73 4.50
N VAL A 83 4.73 9.79 5.35
CA VAL A 83 5.19 9.73 6.74
C VAL A 83 6.70 9.51 6.80
N CYS A 84 7.24 8.52 6.08
CA CYS A 84 8.67 8.24 6.11
C CYS A 84 9.51 9.42 5.59
N LEU A 85 9.13 9.99 4.45
CA LEU A 85 9.89 11.04 3.77
C LEU A 85 9.85 12.38 4.52
N MET A 86 8.67 12.78 5.02
CA MET A 86 8.51 14.09 5.68
C MET A 86 9.01 14.11 7.13
N THR A 87 9.02 12.97 7.81
CA THR A 87 9.32 12.91 9.26
C THR A 87 10.64 12.21 9.58
N GLY A 88 11.21 11.47 8.62
CA GLY A 88 12.37 10.60 8.84
C GLY A 88 12.09 9.41 9.77
N LYS A 89 10.82 9.15 10.11
CA LYS A 89 10.41 7.97 10.86
C LYS A 89 10.37 6.76 9.93
N TYR A 90 10.40 5.58 10.54
CA TYR A 90 10.47 4.32 9.80
C TYR A 90 9.22 3.49 9.99
N THR A 91 8.83 2.81 8.92
CA THR A 91 7.80 1.77 8.94
C THR A 91 8.47 0.41 8.97
N ARG A 92 7.89 -0.51 9.75
CA ARG A 92 8.48 -1.83 10.01
C ARG A 92 7.41 -2.91 9.97
N TRP A 93 7.75 -4.02 9.33
CA TRP A 93 6.92 -5.21 9.38
C TRP A 93 7.12 -5.92 10.73
N VAL A 94 6.02 -6.33 11.35
CA VAL A 94 6.01 -7.05 12.62
C VAL A 94 5.53 -8.48 12.34
N PRO A 95 6.42 -9.49 12.26
CA PRO A 95 6.05 -10.84 11.87
C PRO A 95 5.00 -11.51 12.77
N MET A 96 4.97 -11.11 14.04
CA MET A 96 4.03 -11.61 15.04
C MET A 96 2.66 -10.92 14.99
N ALA A 97 2.50 -9.86 14.18
CA ALA A 97 1.21 -9.22 13.97
C ALA A 97 0.40 -10.03 12.95
N VAL A 98 -0.41 -10.96 13.47
CA VAL A 98 -1.26 -11.83 12.65
C VAL A 98 -2.58 -11.12 12.37
N PHE A 99 -2.94 -11.06 11.09
CA PHE A 99 -4.24 -10.56 10.65
C PHE A 99 -4.88 -11.59 9.70
N TYR A 100 -6.16 -11.91 9.94
CA TYR A 100 -6.91 -12.81 9.09
C TYR A 100 -7.79 -12.00 8.15
N THR A 101 -7.68 -12.29 6.85
CA THR A 101 -8.53 -11.70 5.82
C THR A 101 -9.31 -12.78 5.09
N GLU A 102 -10.48 -12.43 4.59
CA GLU A 102 -11.20 -13.29 3.66
C GLU A 102 -10.47 -13.28 2.31
N ALA A 103 -10.44 -14.44 1.66
CA ALA A 103 -9.82 -14.63 0.36
C ALA A 103 -10.87 -14.50 -0.73
N GLU A 104 -10.52 -13.88 -1.86
CA GLU A 104 -11.41 -13.79 -3.00
C GLU A 104 -11.69 -15.16 -3.59
N THR A 105 -12.96 -15.56 -3.71
CA THR A 105 -13.35 -16.87 -4.26
C THR A 105 -14.05 -16.82 -5.61
N ASP A 106 -14.26 -15.63 -6.15
CA ASP A 106 -14.76 -15.40 -7.51
C ASP A 106 -13.63 -14.91 -8.41
N ILE A 107 -13.65 -15.34 -9.68
CA ILE A 107 -12.58 -15.00 -10.63
C ILE A 107 -12.55 -13.51 -10.97
N LYS A 108 -13.71 -12.85 -11.08
CA LYS A 108 -13.78 -11.44 -11.47
C LYS A 108 -13.29 -10.56 -10.33
N SER A 109 -13.70 -10.85 -9.10
CA SER A 109 -13.22 -10.11 -7.93
C SER A 109 -11.72 -10.32 -7.73
N PHE A 110 -11.24 -11.57 -7.82
CA PHE A 110 -9.82 -11.91 -7.70
C PHE A 110 -8.95 -11.16 -8.72
N ILE A 111 -9.28 -11.22 -10.01
CA ILE A 111 -8.49 -10.54 -11.05
C ILE A 111 -8.57 -9.03 -10.91
N THR A 112 -9.75 -8.49 -10.56
CA THR A 112 -9.92 -7.05 -10.36
C THR A 112 -9.07 -6.54 -9.20
N GLN A 113 -9.06 -7.26 -8.07
CA GLN A 113 -8.23 -6.95 -6.91
C GLN A 113 -6.74 -6.93 -7.26
N ARG A 114 -6.24 -7.97 -7.94
CA ARG A 114 -4.82 -8.04 -8.33
C ARG A 114 -4.44 -6.94 -9.31
N ARG A 115 -5.34 -6.61 -10.25
CA ARG A 115 -5.15 -5.49 -11.18
C ARG A 115 -5.02 -4.17 -10.42
N TRP A 116 -5.87 -3.92 -9.43
CA TRP A 116 -5.77 -2.71 -8.61
C TRP A 116 -4.45 -2.63 -7.86
N TRP A 117 -4.00 -3.73 -7.25
CA TRP A 117 -2.73 -3.74 -6.51
C TRP A 117 -1.53 -3.49 -7.42
N ILE A 118 -1.48 -4.14 -8.58
CA ILE A 118 -0.37 -3.96 -9.54
C ILE A 118 -0.36 -2.54 -10.09
N ASN A 119 -1.50 -2.05 -10.58
CA ASN A 119 -1.57 -0.72 -11.18
C ASN A 119 -1.31 0.38 -10.14
N GLY A 120 -1.87 0.25 -8.94
CA GLY A 120 -1.64 1.19 -7.84
C GLY A 120 -0.17 1.21 -7.39
N THR A 121 0.49 0.04 -7.32
CA THR A 121 1.92 -0.03 -7.00
C THR A 121 2.76 0.71 -8.03
N ILE A 122 2.54 0.44 -9.32
CA ILE A 122 3.30 1.08 -10.40
C ILE A 122 3.05 2.58 -10.44
N ALA A 123 1.78 3.00 -10.33
CA ALA A 123 1.42 4.42 -10.30
C ALA A 123 2.09 5.15 -9.14
N CYS A 124 2.14 4.52 -7.96
CA CYS A 124 2.82 5.09 -6.80
C CYS A 124 4.32 5.23 -6.99
N TYR A 125 5.00 4.23 -7.57
CA TYR A 125 6.42 4.34 -7.88
C TYR A 125 6.72 5.44 -8.91
N LEU A 126 5.89 5.59 -9.95
CA LEU A 126 6.04 6.66 -10.92
C LEU A 126 5.80 8.04 -10.28
N PHE A 127 4.78 8.15 -9.44
CA PHE A 127 4.48 9.38 -8.71
C PHE A 127 5.65 9.79 -7.80
N LEU A 128 6.19 8.87 -7.00
CA LEU A 128 7.36 9.15 -6.18
C LEU A 128 8.57 9.56 -7.02
N LEU A 129 8.83 8.88 -8.14
CA LEU A 129 9.99 9.17 -8.98
C LEU A 129 9.92 10.59 -9.58
N PHE A 130 8.74 11.05 -9.97
CA PHE A 130 8.57 12.32 -10.69
C PHE A 130 8.03 13.47 -9.84
N THR A 131 7.49 13.19 -8.66
CA THR A 131 6.69 14.13 -7.86
C THR A 131 7.01 14.08 -6.37
N SER A 132 8.00 13.28 -5.93
CA SER A 132 8.40 13.27 -4.50
C SER A 132 8.62 14.70 -3.98
N PRO A 133 8.10 15.04 -2.79
CA PRO A 133 8.48 16.26 -2.09
C PRO A 133 9.98 16.26 -1.74
#